data_AF-A0A3B8MXJ0-F1
#
_entry.id   AF-A0A3B8MXJ0-F1
#
_cell.length_a   1.000
_cell.length_b   1.000
_cell.length_c   1.000
_cell.angle_alpha   90.00
_cell.angle_beta   90.00
_cell.angle_gamma   90.00
#
_symmetry.space_group_name_H-M   'P 1'
#
loop_
_entity.id
_entity.type
_entity.pdbx_description
1 polymer ?
#
loop_
_entity_poly.entity_id
_entity_poly.type
_entity_poly.pdbx_seq_one_letter_code
_entity_poly.pdbx_strand_id
1 'polypeptide(L)'
;MKRLAKIIVILLVIVYISKVGITTFAGKNKTTVVIYGSILIAFNAQGYVIKNEMMINAPFDGKIKKLVPSGEKVSKGTPIVQVYSADFDEEKLHQLDEINRELKNQDTNIPFYSDVQKLDNMIKTEEQNYQNAIQQNSPDADKIQKRIEDLKAKKEEILSKGPIILQRIENLKEQKEYLEKYVEKNAITINSPESGIVSYYFDGSESILNERNMFNLNPT
;
A
#
# COMPACT_ATOMS: atom_id res chain seq x y z
N MET A 1 -16.00 -67.77 85.28
CA MET A 1 -16.08 -66.34 84.90
C MET A 1 -14.72 -65.62 84.90
N LYS A 2 -13.89 -65.70 85.97
CA LYS A 2 -12.59 -64.96 86.05
C LYS A 2 -11.57 -65.31 84.95
N ARG A 3 -11.55 -66.56 84.45
CA ARG A 3 -10.63 -67.00 83.36
C ARG A 3 -11.02 -66.43 81.98
N LEU A 4 -12.31 -66.34 81.68
CA LEU A 4 -12.81 -65.75 80.42
C LEU A 4 -12.53 -64.24 80.35
N ALA A 5 -12.77 -63.52 81.45
CA ALA A 5 -12.48 -62.08 81.51
C ALA A 5 -10.98 -61.79 81.28
N LYS A 6 -10.08 -62.63 81.80
CA LYS A 6 -8.63 -62.50 81.59
C LYS A 6 -8.22 -62.71 80.13
N ILE A 7 -8.86 -63.65 79.42
CA ILE A 7 -8.63 -63.89 77.99
C ILE A 7 -9.09 -62.70 77.15
N ILE A 8 -10.26 -62.11 77.47
CA ILE A 8 -10.78 -60.92 76.77
C ILE A 8 -9.85 -59.71 76.94
N VAL A 9 -9.33 -59.49 78.16
CA VAL A 9 -8.37 -58.41 78.41
C VAL A 9 -7.08 -58.61 77.63
N ILE A 10 -6.54 -59.83 77.58
CA ILE A 10 -5.33 -60.13 76.79
C ILE A 10 -5.56 -59.87 75.30
N LEU A 11 -6.74 -60.25 74.78
CA LEU A 11 -7.07 -60.04 73.36
C LEU A 11 -7.19 -58.54 73.02
N LEU A 12 -7.79 -57.74 73.91
CA LEU A 12 -7.85 -56.28 73.74
C LEU A 12 -6.46 -55.63 73.76
N VAL A 13 -5.55 -56.11 74.62
CA VAL A 13 -4.17 -55.63 74.67
C VAL A 13 -3.43 -55.95 73.36
N ILE A 14 -3.61 -57.15 72.79
CA ILE A 14 -3.00 -57.55 71.51
C ILE A 14 -3.52 -56.70 70.34
N VAL A 15 -4.83 -56.41 70.30
CA VAL A 15 -5.42 -55.53 69.28
C VAL A 15 -4.88 -54.11 69.40
N TYR A 16 -4.74 -53.59 70.62
CA TYR A 16 -4.18 -52.27 70.87
C TYR A 16 -2.72 -52.18 70.41
N ILE A 17 -1.87 -53.16 70.76
CA ILE A 17 -0.47 -53.22 70.34
C ILE A 17 -0.36 -53.30 68.82
N SER A 18 -1.19 -54.13 68.17
CA SER A 18 -1.21 -54.23 66.70
C SER A 18 -1.58 -52.90 66.03
N LYS A 19 -2.56 -52.17 66.57
CA LYS A 19 -2.94 -50.84 66.07
C LYS A 19 -1.81 -49.82 66.23
N VAL A 20 -1.15 -49.81 67.38
CA VAL A 20 0.00 -48.91 67.64
C VAL A 20 1.18 -49.25 66.73
N GLY A 21 1.45 -50.53 66.50
CA GLY A 21 2.48 -50.99 65.56
C GLY A 21 2.20 -50.54 64.12
N ILE A 22 0.97 -50.75 63.63
CA ILE A 22 0.58 -50.34 62.26
C ILE A 22 0.66 -48.83 62.11
N THR A 23 0.14 -48.05 63.06
CA THR A 23 0.14 -46.58 62.98
C THR A 23 1.55 -45.99 63.03
N THR A 24 2.46 -46.58 63.82
CA THR A 24 3.86 -46.13 63.92
C THR A 24 4.67 -46.48 62.67
N PHE A 25 4.44 -47.65 62.06
CA PHE A 25 5.20 -48.09 60.88
C PHE A 25 4.62 -47.61 59.54
N ALA A 26 3.30 -47.35 59.46
CA ALA A 26 2.66 -46.86 58.25
C ALA A 26 2.87 -45.35 58.02
N GLY A 27 3.15 -44.59 59.09
CA GLY A 27 3.48 -43.16 59.02
C GLY A 27 4.89 -42.89 58.51
N LYS A 28 5.24 -43.36 57.31
CA LYS A 28 6.51 -42.99 56.67
C LYS A 28 6.38 -41.58 56.09
N ASN A 29 6.94 -40.60 56.80
CA ASN A 29 7.09 -39.24 56.28
C ASN A 29 7.94 -39.30 54.99
N LYS A 30 7.36 -38.90 53.86
CA LYS A 30 8.07 -38.86 52.58
C LYS A 30 9.02 -37.66 52.60
N THR A 31 10.32 -37.92 52.67
CA THR A 31 11.37 -36.90 52.56
C THR A 31 11.96 -36.92 51.16
N THR A 32 12.26 -35.74 50.60
CA THR A 32 13.02 -35.59 49.35
C THR A 32 14.25 -34.71 49.59
N VAL A 33 15.29 -34.88 48.78
CA VAL A 33 16.52 -34.08 48.84
C VAL A 33 16.28 -32.73 48.17
N VAL A 34 16.82 -31.66 48.75
CA VAL A 34 16.77 -30.31 48.14
C VAL A 34 17.73 -30.27 46.96
N ILE A 35 17.22 -29.90 45.79
CA ILE A 35 17.99 -29.80 44.54
C ILE A 35 17.96 -28.33 44.11
N TYR A 36 19.13 -27.76 43.81
CA TYR A 36 19.23 -26.44 43.18
C TYR A 36 18.85 -26.55 41.70
N GLY A 37 17.95 -25.68 41.25
CA GLY A 37 17.51 -25.63 39.87
C GLY A 37 16.66 -24.40 39.58
N SER A 38 16.36 -24.17 38.31
CA SER A 38 15.48 -23.10 37.88
C SER A 38 14.02 -23.55 37.96
N ILE A 39 13.17 -22.71 38.54
CA ILE A 39 11.72 -22.93 38.54
C ILE A 39 11.15 -22.25 37.30
N LEU A 40 10.44 -23.01 36.47
CA LEU A 40 9.70 -22.46 35.36
C LEU A 40 8.41 -21.84 35.90
N ILE A 41 8.34 -20.51 35.91
CA ILE A 41 7.13 -19.77 36.26
C ILE A 41 6.33 -19.58 34.97
N ALA A 42 5.16 -20.21 34.89
CA ALA A 42 4.20 -20.02 33.81
C ALA A 42 2.94 -19.37 34.37
N PHE A 43 2.40 -18.39 33.66
CA PHE A 43 1.12 -17.77 33.96
C PHE A 43 0.32 -17.61 32.66
N ASN A 44 -1.01 -17.63 32.78
CA ASN A 44 -1.90 -17.35 31.66
C ASN A 44 -2.10 -15.85 31.56
N ALA A 45 -1.95 -15.31 30.34
CA ALA A 45 -2.25 -13.92 30.03
C ALA A 45 -3.23 -13.86 28.87
N GLN A 46 -4.06 -12.82 28.84
CA GLN A 46 -4.86 -12.47 27.68
C GLN A 46 -4.08 -11.47 26.83
N GLY A 47 -4.02 -11.70 25.53
CA GLY A 47 -3.38 -10.81 24.56
C GLY A 47 -4.37 -10.40 23.49
N TYR A 48 -4.17 -9.20 22.95
CA TYR A 48 -4.93 -8.69 21.81
C TYR A 48 -4.05 -8.73 20.55
N VAL A 49 -4.66 -9.08 19.41
CA VAL A 49 -4.00 -9.00 18.11
C VAL A 49 -4.48 -7.74 17.41
N ILE A 50 -3.56 -6.83 17.14
CA ILE A 50 -3.84 -5.59 16.43
C ILE A 50 -3.38 -5.76 14.98
N LYS A 51 -4.25 -5.43 14.02
CA LYS A 51 -3.87 -5.39 12.60
C LYS A 51 -3.11 -4.09 12.37
N ASN A 52 -1.93 -4.17 11.75
CA ASN A 52 -1.22 -2.98 11.32
C ASN A 52 -1.87 -2.45 10.03
N GLU A 53 -2.78 -1.49 10.18
CA GLU A 53 -3.55 -0.91 9.09
C GLU A 53 -3.02 0.46 8.70
N MET A 54 -3.11 0.79 7.40
CA MET A 54 -2.69 2.08 6.84
C MET A 54 -3.83 2.66 6.01
N MET A 55 -4.24 3.88 6.32
CA MET A 55 -5.26 4.60 5.56
C MET A 55 -4.64 5.24 4.31
N ILE A 56 -5.28 5.04 3.16
CA ILE A 56 -4.90 5.67 1.89
C ILE A 56 -6.02 6.62 1.48
N ASN A 57 -5.71 7.91 1.44
CA ASN A 57 -6.65 8.96 1.08
C ASN A 57 -6.58 9.29 -0.41
N ALA A 58 -7.72 9.59 -1.02
CA ALA A 58 -7.77 10.16 -2.36
C ALA A 58 -7.31 11.62 -2.32
N PRO A 59 -6.57 12.10 -3.36
CA PRO A 59 -6.08 13.48 -3.40
C PRO A 59 -7.17 14.51 -3.72
N PHE A 60 -8.29 14.09 -4.31
CA PHE A 60 -9.42 14.93 -4.66
C PHE A 60 -10.73 14.13 -4.61
N ASP A 61 -11.84 14.87 -4.48
CA ASP A 61 -13.18 14.29 -4.48
C ASP A 61 -13.63 13.88 -5.89
N GLY A 62 -14.41 12.79 -5.97
CA GLY A 62 -15.00 12.35 -7.22
C GLY A 62 -15.40 10.88 -7.20
N LYS A 63 -15.27 10.22 -8.36
CA LYS A 63 -15.64 8.82 -8.56
C LYS A 63 -14.42 7.92 -8.40
N ILE A 64 -14.60 6.81 -7.71
CA ILE A 64 -13.56 5.79 -7.55
C ILE A 64 -13.90 4.53 -8.36
N LYS A 65 -12.92 4.03 -9.10
CA LYS A 65 -12.97 2.73 -9.75
C LYS A 65 -12.00 1.80 -9.04
N LYS A 66 -12.54 0.77 -8.40
CA LYS A 66 -11.77 -0.24 -7.68
C LYS A 66 -11.13 -1.18 -8.71
N LEU A 67 -9.81 -1.27 -8.71
CA LEU A 67 -9.07 -2.20 -9.58
C LEU A 67 -8.89 -3.56 -8.88
N VAL A 68 -8.83 -3.54 -7.56
CA VAL A 68 -8.68 -4.73 -6.71
C VAL A 68 -9.87 -4.83 -5.75
N PRO A 69 -10.50 -6.00 -5.58
CA PRO A 69 -11.57 -6.22 -4.61
C PRO A 69 -11.07 -6.16 -3.14
N SER A 70 -12.00 -5.94 -2.22
CA SER A 70 -11.69 -5.98 -0.77
C SER A 70 -11.28 -7.39 -0.35
N GLY A 71 -10.28 -7.50 0.52
CA GLY A 71 -9.78 -8.78 1.05
C GLY A 71 -8.69 -9.42 0.19
N GLU A 72 -8.32 -8.82 -0.94
CA GLU A 72 -7.25 -9.34 -1.79
C GLU A 72 -5.87 -8.87 -1.32
N LYS A 73 -4.89 -9.78 -1.42
CA LYS A 73 -3.49 -9.50 -1.08
C LYS A 73 -2.76 -8.93 -2.29
N VAL A 74 -2.17 -7.75 -2.13
CA VAL A 74 -1.41 -7.04 -3.17
C VAL A 74 0.04 -6.84 -2.77
N SER A 75 0.90 -6.72 -3.77
CA SER A 75 2.29 -6.31 -3.58
C SER A 75 2.42 -4.79 -3.53
N LYS A 76 3.53 -4.31 -2.95
CA LYS A 76 3.95 -2.91 -3.08
C LYS A 76 4.00 -2.48 -4.55
N GLY A 77 3.42 -1.33 -4.85
CA GLY A 77 3.36 -0.72 -6.18
C GLY A 77 2.18 -1.19 -7.05
N THR A 78 1.41 -2.18 -6.61
CA THR A 78 0.22 -2.64 -7.36
C THR A 78 -0.85 -1.54 -7.39
N PRO A 79 -1.42 -1.21 -8.56
CA PRO A 79 -2.50 -0.24 -8.66
C PRO A 79 -3.78 -0.79 -8.02
N ILE A 80 -4.31 -0.08 -7.01
CA ILE A 80 -5.45 -0.54 -6.21
C ILE A 80 -6.76 0.14 -6.62
N VAL A 81 -6.70 1.44 -6.91
CA VAL A 81 -7.86 2.28 -7.20
C VAL A 81 -7.49 3.32 -8.24
N GLN A 82 -8.41 3.62 -9.14
CA GLN A 82 -8.35 4.77 -10.01
C GLN A 82 -9.39 5.81 -9.55
N VAL A 83 -8.95 7.03 -9.30
CA VAL A 83 -9.80 8.14 -8.83
C VAL A 83 -9.97 9.13 -9.98
N TYR A 84 -11.22 9.42 -10.29
CA TYR A 84 -11.63 10.39 -11.30
C TYR A 84 -12.27 11.59 -10.62
N SER A 85 -11.89 12.79 -11.02
CA SER A 85 -12.50 14.02 -10.50
C SER A 85 -13.99 14.05 -10.82
N ALA A 86 -14.78 14.80 -10.06
CA ALA A 86 -16.21 14.96 -10.33
C ALA A 86 -16.51 15.44 -11.77
N ASP A 87 -15.64 16.28 -12.33
CA ASP A 87 -15.74 16.86 -13.68
C ASP A 87 -15.08 15.99 -14.76
N PHE A 88 -14.74 14.74 -14.45
CA PHE A 88 -14.12 13.83 -15.42
C PHE A 88 -15.12 13.38 -16.47
N ASP A 89 -14.78 13.64 -17.73
CA ASP A 89 -15.55 13.25 -18.90
C ASP A 89 -14.93 12.01 -19.55
N GLU A 90 -15.64 10.87 -19.48
CA GLU A 90 -15.19 9.61 -20.06
C GLU A 90 -15.07 9.69 -21.59
N GLU A 91 -15.83 10.57 -22.27
CA GLU A 91 -15.71 10.74 -23.72
C GLU A 91 -14.33 11.26 -24.13
N LYS A 92 -13.70 12.09 -23.30
CA LYS A 92 -12.34 12.60 -23.54
C LYS A 92 -11.29 11.50 -23.49
N LEU A 93 -11.49 10.49 -22.64
CA LEU A 93 -10.62 9.31 -22.60
C LEU A 93 -10.80 8.47 -23.87
N HIS A 94 -12.04 8.27 -24.32
CA HIS A 94 -12.31 7.59 -25.58
C HIS A 94 -11.72 8.32 -26.78
N GLN A 95 -11.85 9.65 -26.83
CA GLN A 95 -11.23 10.49 -27.87
C GLN A 95 -9.70 10.35 -27.88
N LEU A 96 -9.07 10.30 -26.71
CA LEU A 96 -7.62 10.08 -26.60
C LEU A 96 -7.20 8.72 -27.18
N ASP A 97 -7.95 7.66 -26.88
CA ASP A 97 -7.70 6.31 -27.43
C ASP A 97 -7.89 6.27 -28.95
N GLU A 98 -8.92 6.94 -29.47
CA GLU A 98 -9.16 7.05 -30.91
C GLU A 98 -8.04 7.80 -31.63
N ILE A 99 -7.61 8.95 -31.10
CA ILE A 99 -6.50 9.74 -31.64
C ILE A 99 -5.20 8.91 -31.62
N ASN A 100 -4.93 8.18 -30.54
CA ASN A 100 -3.76 7.30 -30.45
C ASN A 100 -3.79 6.20 -31.52
N ARG A 101 -4.96 5.60 -31.76
CA ARG A 101 -5.14 4.60 -32.82
C ARG A 101 -4.96 5.22 -34.21
N GLU A 102 -5.49 6.41 -34.44
CA GLU A 102 -5.35 7.11 -35.71
C GLU A 102 -3.89 7.46 -36.01
N LEU A 103 -3.18 8.06 -35.04
CA LEU A 103 -1.76 8.39 -35.17
C LEU A 103 -0.89 7.15 -35.41
N LYS A 104 -1.22 6.01 -34.79
CA LYS A 104 -0.49 4.75 -34.99
C LYS A 104 -0.64 4.18 -36.40
N ASN A 105 -1.77 4.44 -37.05
CA ASN A 105 -2.10 3.90 -38.37
C ASN A 105 -1.69 4.84 -39.52
N GLN A 106 -1.11 6.00 -39.23
CA GLN A 106 -0.65 6.93 -40.26
C GLN A 106 0.68 6.50 -40.88
N ASP A 107 0.78 6.63 -42.19
CA ASP A 107 2.03 6.41 -42.92
C ASP A 107 3.02 7.53 -42.60
N THR A 108 4.26 7.16 -42.30
CA THR A 108 5.35 8.09 -41.99
C THR A 108 6.04 8.64 -43.25
N ASN A 109 5.74 8.11 -44.44
CA ASN A 109 6.32 8.56 -45.72
C ASN A 109 5.66 9.84 -46.26
N ILE A 110 5.50 10.85 -45.41
CA ILE A 110 4.90 12.14 -45.79
C ILE A 110 6.02 13.15 -46.03
N PRO A 111 5.99 13.94 -47.13
CA PRO A 111 6.94 15.02 -47.35
C PRO A 111 7.00 15.97 -46.14
N PHE A 112 8.22 16.39 -45.77
CA PHE A 112 8.49 17.28 -44.63
C PHE A 112 8.18 16.71 -43.23
N TYR A 113 7.68 15.47 -43.11
CA TYR A 113 7.39 14.85 -41.82
C TYR A 113 8.63 14.73 -40.92
N SER A 114 9.75 14.29 -41.50
CA SER A 114 11.02 14.14 -40.77
C SER A 114 11.61 15.49 -40.34
N ASP A 115 11.38 16.54 -41.13
CA ASP A 115 11.82 17.90 -40.79
C ASP A 115 10.99 18.49 -39.65
N VAL A 116 9.67 18.29 -39.67
CA VAL A 116 8.79 18.65 -38.54
C VAL A 116 9.16 17.88 -37.28
N GLN A 117 9.43 16.57 -37.37
CA GLN A 117 9.87 15.80 -36.20
C GLN A 117 11.22 16.29 -35.63
N LYS A 118 12.16 16.69 -36.48
CA LYS A 118 13.42 17.29 -36.01
C LYS A 118 13.15 18.61 -35.27
N LEU A 119 12.27 19.45 -35.81
CA LEU A 119 11.88 20.69 -35.14
C LEU A 119 11.18 20.43 -33.81
N ASP A 120 10.29 19.44 -33.73
CA ASP A 120 9.65 19.02 -32.47
C ASP A 120 10.70 18.63 -31.41
N ASN A 121 11.69 17.84 -31.80
CA ASN A 121 12.78 17.43 -30.90
C ASN A 121 13.66 18.60 -30.45
N MET A 122 13.95 19.54 -31.36
CA MET A 122 14.70 20.76 -31.04
C MET A 122 13.90 21.65 -30.08
N ILE A 123 12.61 21.87 -30.35
CA ILE A 123 11.72 22.64 -29.47
C ILE A 123 11.67 22.00 -28.09
N LYS A 124 11.46 20.69 -28.00
CA LYS A 124 11.43 19.97 -26.71
C LYS A 124 12.75 20.09 -25.93
N THR A 125 13.88 20.05 -26.62
CA THR A 125 15.21 20.22 -26.00
C THR A 125 15.38 21.64 -25.47
N GLU A 126 15.01 22.66 -26.25
CA GLU A 126 15.08 24.06 -25.82
C GLU A 126 14.08 24.36 -24.70
N GLU A 127 12.88 23.76 -24.71
CA GLU A 127 11.90 23.87 -23.60
C GLU A 127 12.46 23.27 -22.30
N GLN A 128 13.17 22.14 -22.37
CA GLN A 128 13.87 21.58 -21.21
C GLN A 128 14.99 22.51 -20.72
N ASN A 129 15.79 23.07 -21.64
CA ASN A 129 16.82 24.05 -21.29
C ASN A 129 16.22 25.30 -20.65
N TYR A 130 15.07 25.76 -21.13
CA TYR A 130 14.33 26.88 -20.56
C TYR A 130 13.89 26.59 -19.12
N GLN A 131 13.30 25.43 -18.85
CA GLN A 131 12.92 25.04 -17.48
C GLN A 131 14.13 25.01 -16.53
N ASN A 132 15.27 24.49 -17.00
CA ASN A 132 16.51 24.49 -16.21
C ASN A 132 17.03 25.92 -15.97
N ALA A 133 17.00 26.79 -16.98
CA ALA A 133 17.41 28.18 -16.86
C ALA A 133 16.56 28.96 -15.86
N ILE A 134 15.24 28.73 -15.85
CA ILE A 134 14.31 29.33 -14.88
C ILE A 134 14.60 28.84 -13.45
N GLN A 135 14.80 27.53 -13.26
CA GLN A 135 15.15 26.98 -11.93
C GLN A 135 16.48 27.55 -11.40
N GLN A 136 17.42 27.88 -12.29
CA GLN A 136 18.73 28.43 -11.95
C GLN A 136 18.77 29.96 -11.92
N ASN A 137 17.65 30.66 -12.14
CA ASN A 137 17.58 32.12 -12.30
C ASN A 137 18.62 32.67 -13.31
N SER A 138 18.82 31.94 -14.42
CA SER A 138 19.80 32.32 -15.44
C SER A 138 19.27 33.47 -16.31
N PRO A 139 20.09 34.49 -16.60
CA PRO A 139 19.73 35.58 -17.51
C PRO A 139 19.59 35.14 -18.98
N ASP A 140 19.97 33.90 -19.31
CA ASP A 140 19.84 33.37 -20.68
C ASP A 140 18.42 32.84 -20.99
N ALA A 141 17.50 32.83 -20.02
CA ALA A 141 16.12 32.37 -20.21
C ALA A 141 15.42 33.11 -21.38
N ASP A 142 15.58 34.44 -21.47
CA ASP A 142 14.98 35.25 -22.54
C ASP A 142 15.52 34.88 -23.94
N LYS A 143 16.80 34.51 -24.03
CA LYS A 143 17.41 34.08 -25.30
C LYS A 143 16.90 32.71 -25.71
N ILE A 144 16.75 31.80 -24.75
CA ILE A 144 16.20 30.46 -25.01
C ILE A 144 14.74 30.59 -25.44
N GLN A 145 13.95 31.45 -24.79
CA GLN A 145 12.57 31.72 -25.20
C GLN A 145 12.47 32.19 -26.66
N LYS A 146 13.29 33.17 -27.07
CA LYS A 146 13.32 33.61 -28.47
C LYS A 146 13.68 32.49 -29.44
N ARG A 147 14.63 31.63 -29.10
CA ARG A 147 14.98 30.47 -29.94
C ARG A 147 13.82 29.47 -30.06
N ILE A 148 13.05 29.27 -28.99
CA ILE A 148 11.82 28.45 -29.04
C ILE A 148 10.79 29.09 -29.99
N GLU A 149 10.57 30.40 -29.89
CA GLU A 149 9.66 31.14 -30.76
C GLU A 149 10.07 31.04 -32.24
N ASP A 150 11.36 31.21 -32.55
CA ASP A 150 11.91 31.07 -33.90
C ASP A 150 11.70 29.65 -34.47
N LEU A 151 11.92 28.62 -33.63
CA LEU A 151 11.71 27.22 -34.02
C LEU A 151 10.22 26.92 -34.27
N LYS A 152 9.32 27.49 -33.45
CA LYS A 152 7.87 27.38 -33.63
C LYS A 152 7.41 28.05 -34.91
N ALA A 153 7.90 29.27 -35.19
CA ALA A 153 7.60 29.98 -36.44
C ALA A 153 8.07 29.19 -37.68
N LYS A 154 9.26 28.58 -37.61
CA LYS A 154 9.79 27.74 -38.69
C LYS A 154 8.95 26.47 -38.91
N LYS A 155 8.47 25.86 -37.82
CA LYS A 155 7.55 24.71 -37.88
C LYS A 155 6.25 25.10 -38.57
N GLU A 156 5.65 26.22 -38.21
CA GLU A 156 4.41 26.73 -38.81
C GLU A 156 4.57 27.06 -40.30
N GLU A 157 5.72 27.59 -40.71
CA GLU A 157 6.04 27.82 -42.12
C GLU A 157 6.07 26.51 -42.93
N ILE A 158 6.65 25.44 -42.38
CA ILE A 158 6.67 24.12 -43.03
C ILE A 158 5.27 23.52 -43.08
N LEU A 159 4.49 23.63 -42.00
CA LEU A 159 3.13 23.10 -41.95
C LEU A 159 2.20 23.80 -42.95
N SER A 160 2.29 25.12 -43.05
CA SER A 160 1.48 25.91 -43.99
C SER A 160 1.79 25.65 -45.46
N LYS A 161 3.06 25.36 -45.79
CA LYS A 161 3.50 25.01 -47.16
C LYS A 161 3.43 23.50 -47.44
N GLY A 162 3.23 22.68 -46.42
CA GLY A 162 3.26 21.22 -46.50
C GLY A 162 1.93 20.59 -46.91
N PRO A 163 1.89 19.25 -47.06
CA PRO A 163 0.66 18.51 -47.38
C PRO A 163 -0.41 18.66 -46.28
N ILE A 164 -1.69 18.67 -46.68
CA ILE A 164 -2.84 18.69 -45.74
C ILE A 164 -2.77 17.54 -44.72
N ILE A 165 -2.28 16.37 -45.15
CA ILE A 165 -2.11 15.20 -44.29
C ILE A 165 -1.17 15.54 -43.11
N LEU A 166 -0.06 16.25 -43.37
CA LEU A 166 0.90 16.64 -42.34
C LEU A 166 0.27 17.58 -41.30
N GLN A 167 -0.52 18.55 -41.75
CA GLN A 167 -1.27 19.45 -40.85
C GLN A 167 -2.28 18.66 -40.00
N ARG A 168 -2.93 17.65 -40.57
CA ARG A 168 -3.85 16.79 -39.83
C ARG A 168 -3.14 15.98 -38.75
N ILE A 169 -1.96 15.41 -39.05
CA ILE A 169 -1.14 14.71 -38.05
C ILE A 169 -0.81 15.66 -36.90
N GLU A 170 -0.39 16.88 -37.21
CA GLU A 170 0.04 17.82 -36.19
C GLU A 170 -1.13 18.24 -35.28
N ASN A 171 -2.30 18.53 -35.86
CA ASN A 171 -3.52 18.78 -35.09
C ASN A 171 -3.89 17.60 -34.18
N LEU A 172 -3.74 16.36 -34.65
CA LEU A 172 -3.99 15.17 -33.83
C LEU A 172 -3.00 15.04 -32.67
N LYS A 173 -1.72 15.40 -32.88
CA LYS A 173 -0.73 15.44 -31.78
C LYS A 173 -1.07 16.50 -30.74
N GLU A 174 -1.46 17.70 -31.18
CA GLU A 174 -1.84 18.79 -30.26
C GLU A 174 -3.08 18.42 -29.44
N GLN A 175 -4.10 17.84 -30.09
CA GLN A 175 -5.29 17.33 -29.40
C GLN A 175 -4.93 16.21 -28.42
N LYS A 176 -4.03 15.30 -28.81
CA LYS A 176 -3.51 14.27 -27.92
C LYS A 176 -2.85 14.87 -26.69
N GLU A 177 -1.93 15.82 -26.85
CA GLU A 177 -1.23 16.44 -25.72
C GLU A 177 -2.20 17.16 -24.77
N TYR A 178 -3.20 17.86 -25.32
CA TYR A 178 -4.26 18.48 -24.53
C TYR A 178 -5.07 17.45 -23.73
N LEU A 179 -5.49 16.35 -24.37
CA LEU A 179 -6.26 15.30 -23.71
C LEU A 179 -5.43 14.52 -22.68
N GLU A 180 -4.14 14.26 -22.94
CA GLU A 180 -3.23 13.65 -21.97
C GLU A 180 -3.09 14.51 -20.72
N LYS A 181 -2.88 15.83 -20.88
CA LYS A 181 -2.85 16.79 -19.75
C LYS A 181 -4.17 16.84 -19.00
N TYR A 182 -5.30 16.77 -19.71
CA TYR A 182 -6.62 16.71 -19.09
C TYR A 182 -6.78 15.43 -18.26
N VAL A 183 -6.40 14.27 -18.79
CA VAL A 183 -6.48 12.98 -18.08
C VAL A 183 -5.54 12.97 -16.88
N GLU A 184 -4.29 13.41 -17.02
CA GLU A 184 -3.32 13.46 -15.93
C GLU A 184 -3.80 14.34 -14.77
N LYS A 185 -4.47 15.45 -15.08
CA LYS A 185 -5.02 16.36 -14.06
C LYS A 185 -6.26 15.78 -13.35
N ASN A 186 -7.09 15.03 -14.08
CA ASN A 186 -8.43 14.66 -13.61
C ASN A 186 -8.59 13.17 -13.28
N ALA A 187 -7.59 12.33 -13.58
CA ALA A 187 -7.57 10.91 -13.28
C ALA A 187 -6.23 10.52 -12.67
N ILE A 188 -6.26 9.94 -11.47
CA ILE A 188 -5.06 9.45 -10.78
C ILE A 188 -5.22 7.99 -10.41
N THR A 189 -4.15 7.22 -10.62
CA THR A 189 -4.06 5.84 -10.16
C THR A 189 -3.32 5.81 -8.83
N ILE A 190 -3.98 5.28 -7.81
CA ILE A 190 -3.39 5.07 -6.49
C ILE A 190 -2.78 3.67 -6.44
N ASN A 191 -1.51 3.61 -6.08
CA ASN A 191 -0.74 2.36 -5.96
C ASN A 191 -0.53 2.00 -4.49
N SER A 192 -0.44 0.70 -4.20
CA SER A 192 -0.21 0.20 -2.85
C SER A 192 1.17 0.63 -2.33
N PRO A 193 1.27 1.35 -1.20
CA PRO A 193 2.55 1.80 -0.65
C PRO A 193 3.38 0.62 -0.11
N GLU A 194 2.71 -0.44 0.35
CA GLU A 194 3.30 -1.65 0.90
C GLU A 194 2.57 -2.92 0.42
N SER A 195 3.15 -4.09 0.72
CA SER A 195 2.50 -5.37 0.45
C SER A 195 1.54 -5.71 1.59
N GLY A 196 0.27 -5.98 1.28
CA GLY A 196 -0.76 -6.12 2.31
C GLY A 196 -2.10 -6.57 1.73
N ILE A 197 -3.15 -6.47 2.54
CA ILE A 197 -4.53 -6.77 2.14
C ILE A 197 -5.27 -5.45 1.93
N VAL A 198 -5.95 -5.30 0.81
CA VAL A 198 -6.76 -4.11 0.52
C VAL A 198 -8.10 -4.22 1.24
N SER A 199 -8.50 -3.18 1.98
CA SER A 199 -9.81 -3.07 2.60
C SER A 199 -10.49 -1.77 2.18
N TYR A 200 -11.78 -1.85 1.85
CA TYR A 200 -12.64 -0.66 1.63
C TYR A 200 -13.64 -0.45 2.77
N TYR A 201 -13.51 -1.22 3.85
CA TYR A 201 -14.28 -1.05 5.06
C TYR A 201 -13.48 -0.18 6.02
N PHE A 202 -14.11 0.90 6.49
CA PHE A 202 -13.53 1.86 7.42
C PHE A 202 -14.39 1.89 8.68
N ASP A 203 -13.80 1.60 9.84
CA ASP A 203 -14.45 1.68 11.14
C ASP A 203 -14.00 2.88 11.98
N GLY A 204 -13.03 3.65 11.47
CA GLY A 204 -12.50 4.86 12.11
C GLY A 204 -11.42 4.58 13.15
N SER A 205 -11.09 3.31 13.41
CA SER A 205 -10.07 2.90 14.36
C SER A 205 -8.68 2.77 13.74
N GLU A 206 -8.53 2.93 12.42
CA GLU A 206 -7.27 2.70 11.69
C GLU A 206 -6.16 3.66 12.16
N SER A 207 -6.55 4.86 12.60
CA SER A 207 -5.60 5.84 13.16
C SER A 207 -5.20 5.55 14.61
N ILE A 208 -6.00 4.76 15.34
CA ILE A 208 -5.85 4.47 16.77
C ILE A 208 -5.19 3.10 16.98
N LEU A 209 -5.68 2.08 16.27
CA LEU A 209 -5.25 0.69 16.35
C LEU A 209 -4.12 0.40 15.36
N ASN A 210 -2.98 1.06 15.56
CA ASN A 210 -1.76 0.78 14.80
C ASN A 210 -0.60 0.40 15.73
N GLU A 211 0.47 -0.17 15.15
CA GLU A 211 1.64 -0.63 15.93
C GLU A 211 2.26 0.49 16.77
N ARG A 212 2.16 1.75 16.34
CA ARG A 212 2.75 2.91 17.03
C ARG A 212 1.95 3.30 18.27
N ASN A 213 0.64 3.16 18.21
CA ASN A 213 -0.30 3.59 19.25
C ASN A 213 -0.72 2.44 20.19
N MET A 214 -0.34 1.20 19.90
CA MET A 214 -0.58 0.00 20.71
C MET A 214 -0.31 0.19 22.21
N PHE A 215 0.78 0.87 22.57
CA PHE A 215 1.18 1.06 23.97
C PHE A 215 0.36 2.13 24.71
N ASN A 216 -0.41 2.95 23.98
CA ASN A 216 -1.27 3.99 24.53
C ASN A 216 -2.73 3.52 24.69
N LEU A 217 -3.04 2.28 24.29
CA LEU A 217 -4.36 1.70 24.49
C LEU A 217 -4.53 1.34 25.96
N ASN A 218 -5.42 2.03 26.66
CA ASN A 218 -5.87 1.64 27.99
C ASN A 218 -7.06 0.70 27.84
N PRO A 219 -6.91 -0.62 28.08
CA PRO A 219 -8.05 -1.51 28.20
C PRO A 219 -8.78 -1.18 29.51
N THR A 220 -9.91 -0.48 29.42
CA THR A 220 -10.89 -0.37 30.51
C THR A 220 -11.72 -1.62 30.64
#